data_AF-A0A7S8E809-F1
#
_entry.id   AF-A0A7S8E809-F1
#
_cell.length_a   1.000
_cell.length_b   1.000
_cell.length_c   1.000
_cell.angle_alpha   90.00
_cell.angle_beta   90.00
_cell.angle_gamma   90.00
#
_symmetry.space_group_name_H-M   'P 1'
#
loop_
_entity.id
_entity.type
_entity.pdbx_description
1 polymer ?
#
loop_
_entity_poly.entity_id
_entity_poly.type
_entity_poly.pdbx_seq_one_letter_code
_entity_poly.pdbx_strand_id
1 'polypeptide(L)'
;MRHHVTNTGQANVLNQRKQSIRIHPFAWLLPLMMLFSACSNLAGEQHIVATFTPSAAVSAVLTTDDAPNQSPDLRDGAIIYQQNCTSCHGTGGAGDGELVQDGSVPTMPSFLDVDHMRQQEPADYYDIITHGRIENLMPPWEEALTQQQRWDVAMYVYTLQYSLDQVHLGQDVYSAQCVDCHGIGGEGDGPEMVESGRSAFDMTNILDTAALTDNNIYVSVSEGIGDEMPAFADDLTEEEMWAAVAYARTQSLANFDASRDANLRLAEPGETVTISGTVSQGTQDASLPDSLQVGLRYGSQESGVQSQDVTMGTDGSYTFTEVPVQPDYEYVIFVIYGEQAFLSEVLTGDQLLLENTLNLALYETTDDPAVLTISQLETAIGADRLDVENVTTGLVFNQSITFTNHSDRLFAIAAPTQSGQRSTVSTLIQLPPGAIILNSPDDPRFIIVQQQYALIYTEPLLPGETTVNVAFFLPYESEAVIDQPWQYPIEGEVTVYLAPPNIDLLSDTLQPGEDRVINGVTYRAYSEERDQAANASTIYTLQGELFGRAANADGNVVPSDVLLPVLLVGVALLILIVAVLVIRTQHSPKTDAEIQQLVHQIAELDAQHDQGQINHDLYQRQRADLKARLAALMSQNDDAS
;
A
#
# COMPACT_ATOMS: atom_id res chain seq x y z
N MET A 1 -9.20 -17.77 -83.74
CA MET A 1 -10.49 -17.24 -84.25
C MET A 1 -10.72 -15.90 -83.56
N ARG A 2 -10.55 -14.74 -84.24
CA ARG A 2 -11.64 -13.91 -84.81
C ARG A 2 -12.75 -13.65 -83.76
N HIS A 3 -13.11 -12.44 -83.32
CA HIS A 3 -13.26 -11.16 -84.01
C HIS A 3 -13.40 -9.99 -83.00
N HIS A 4 -13.05 -8.78 -83.46
CA HIS A 4 -13.57 -7.47 -83.05
C HIS A 4 -15.09 -7.45 -82.80
N VAL A 5 -15.57 -6.47 -82.00
CA VAL A 5 -16.46 -5.38 -82.46
C VAL A 5 -16.73 -4.40 -81.31
N THR A 6 -16.50 -3.12 -81.61
CA THR A 6 -17.02 -1.91 -80.95
C THR A 6 -18.30 -1.44 -81.63
N ASN A 7 -19.28 -0.90 -80.91
CA ASN A 7 -20.29 0.05 -81.45
C ASN A 7 -21.02 0.76 -80.29
N THR A 8 -20.82 2.05 -79.96
CA THR A 8 -21.37 3.31 -80.52
C THR A 8 -22.88 3.39 -80.80
N GLY A 9 -23.51 4.44 -80.22
CA GLY A 9 -24.79 5.05 -80.64
C GLY A 9 -24.81 6.54 -80.21
N GLN A 10 -24.47 7.45 -81.14
CA GLN A 10 -25.35 8.47 -81.76
C GLN A 10 -25.81 9.62 -80.82
N ALA A 11 -25.29 10.86 -80.93
CA ALA A 11 -25.42 11.89 -81.98
C ALA A 11 -26.62 12.83 -81.79
N ASN A 12 -26.39 14.15 -81.59
CA ASN A 12 -27.02 15.19 -82.42
C ASN A 12 -26.41 16.59 -82.27
N VAL A 13 -26.40 17.30 -83.40
CA VAL A 13 -25.85 18.63 -83.72
C VAL A 13 -27.00 19.63 -83.88
N LEU A 14 -26.75 20.94 -83.66
CA LEU A 14 -27.33 22.18 -84.29
C LEU A 14 -27.24 23.33 -83.25
N ASN A 15 -26.38 24.35 -83.31
CA ASN A 15 -26.05 25.44 -84.25
C ASN A 15 -27.04 26.63 -84.31
N GLN A 16 -26.48 27.86 -84.31
CA GLN A 16 -27.02 29.23 -84.56
C GLN A 16 -27.45 30.04 -83.32
N ARG A 17 -27.16 31.34 -83.11
CA ARG A 17 -26.75 32.46 -84.01
C ARG A 17 -26.19 33.66 -83.18
N LYS A 18 -25.47 34.57 -83.86
CA LYS A 18 -24.71 35.77 -83.37
C LYS A 18 -25.56 37.07 -83.26
N GLN A 19 -24.93 38.09 -82.63
CA GLN A 19 -24.99 39.58 -82.79
C GLN A 19 -25.65 40.32 -81.59
N SER A 20 -24.99 41.15 -80.75
CA SER A 20 -24.05 42.30 -80.83
C SER A 20 -24.75 43.68 -80.79
N ILE A 21 -24.43 44.53 -79.79
CA ILE A 21 -23.86 45.91 -79.91
C ILE A 21 -23.99 46.74 -78.60
N ARG A 22 -22.84 47.38 -78.26
CA ARG A 22 -22.42 48.52 -77.39
C ARG A 22 -23.51 49.47 -76.81
N ILE A 23 -23.30 50.20 -75.70
CA ILE A 23 -22.49 51.46 -75.56
C ILE A 23 -22.36 51.86 -74.05
N HIS A 24 -21.22 52.43 -73.62
CA HIS A 24 -21.03 53.22 -72.37
C HIS A 24 -20.97 54.73 -72.73
N PRO A 25 -21.50 55.65 -71.89
CA PRO A 25 -20.62 56.53 -71.10
C PRO A 25 -21.22 56.92 -69.71
N PHE A 26 -20.44 56.93 -68.63
CA PHE A 26 -19.66 58.08 -68.11
C PHE A 26 -20.50 59.27 -67.62
N ALA A 27 -20.84 59.26 -66.31
CA ALA A 27 -20.98 60.40 -65.39
C ALA A 27 -21.45 59.77 -64.04
N TRP A 28 -20.78 59.83 -62.89
CA TRP A 28 -20.05 60.90 -62.22
C TRP A 28 -18.99 60.28 -61.28
N LEU A 29 -17.79 60.86 -61.30
CA LEU A 29 -16.73 60.67 -60.30
C LEU A 29 -16.97 61.60 -59.09
N LEU A 30 -16.46 61.19 -57.93
CA LEU A 30 -16.35 61.90 -56.63
C LEU A 30 -17.68 62.09 -55.87
N PRO A 31 -18.03 61.25 -54.88
CA PRO A 31 -17.18 60.97 -53.71
C PRO A 31 -17.32 59.51 -53.19
N LEU A 32 -16.39 58.63 -53.57
CA LEU A 32 -16.27 57.29 -52.95
C LEU A 32 -14.80 56.83 -52.92
N MET A 33 -13.90 57.78 -52.65
CA MET A 33 -12.46 57.57 -52.64
C MET A 33 -11.84 58.26 -51.41
N MET A 34 -12.46 58.04 -50.25
CA MET A 34 -11.94 58.50 -48.95
C MET A 34 -12.28 57.54 -47.79
N LEU A 35 -12.43 56.24 -48.07
CA LEU A 35 -12.60 55.18 -47.06
C LEU A 35 -11.77 53.92 -47.35
N PHE A 36 -10.70 54.03 -48.15
CA PHE A 36 -9.72 52.95 -48.38
C PHE A 36 -8.32 53.37 -47.87
N SER A 37 -8.24 53.89 -46.64
CA SER A 37 -6.95 54.21 -46.00
C SER A 37 -6.96 54.02 -44.49
N ALA A 38 -7.63 52.96 -44.03
CA ALA A 38 -7.44 52.41 -42.70
C ALA A 38 -7.60 50.89 -42.84
N CYS A 39 -6.60 50.13 -42.40
CA CYS A 39 -6.42 48.67 -42.53
C CYS A 39 -5.51 48.20 -43.69
N SER A 40 -4.34 48.82 -43.83
CA SER A 40 -3.15 48.16 -44.39
C SER A 40 -1.97 48.50 -43.50
N ASN A 41 -1.94 47.91 -42.30
CA ASN A 41 -0.76 47.85 -41.44
C ASN A 41 -0.82 46.75 -40.36
N LEU A 42 -1.24 45.54 -40.73
CA LEU A 42 -0.91 44.31 -40.00
C LEU A 42 -0.59 43.21 -41.01
N ALA A 43 0.55 43.36 -41.69
CA ALA A 43 1.29 42.24 -42.24
C ALA A 43 2.28 41.81 -41.15
N GLY A 44 1.78 41.03 -40.20
CA GLY A 44 2.53 40.25 -39.24
C GLY A 44 1.98 38.84 -39.34
N GLU A 45 2.44 38.11 -40.33
CA GLU A 45 2.06 36.71 -40.56
C GLU A 45 2.78 35.91 -39.46
N GLN A 46 2.06 35.62 -38.37
CA GLN A 46 2.55 34.67 -37.39
C GLN A 46 2.50 33.30 -38.05
N HIS A 47 3.68 32.71 -38.29
CA HIS A 47 3.79 31.30 -38.60
C HIS A 47 3.13 30.54 -37.44
N ILE A 48 2.00 29.89 -37.71
CA ILE A 48 1.40 28.95 -36.76
C ILE A 48 2.31 27.73 -36.74
N VAL A 49 3.23 27.69 -35.78
CA VAL A 49 3.98 26.49 -35.42
C VAL A 49 3.03 25.61 -34.59
N ALA A 50 2.70 24.44 -35.14
CA ALA A 50 1.96 23.33 -34.51
C ALA A 50 0.58 23.63 -33.86
N THR A 51 -0.49 23.07 -34.44
CA THR A 51 -1.73 22.84 -33.69
C THR A 51 -1.62 21.48 -33.00
N PHE A 52 -1.23 21.46 -31.73
CA PHE A 52 -1.36 20.27 -30.91
C PHE A 52 -2.85 20.00 -30.67
N THR A 53 -3.32 18.83 -31.11
CA THR A 53 -4.49 18.22 -30.48
C THR A 53 -4.07 17.81 -29.07
N PRO A 54 -4.66 18.36 -28.00
CA PRO A 54 -4.33 17.91 -26.65
C PRO A 54 -4.68 16.42 -26.54
N SER A 55 -3.66 15.60 -26.33
CA SER A 55 -3.86 14.28 -25.75
C SER A 55 -4.41 14.49 -24.35
N ALA A 56 -5.51 13.82 -24.03
CA ALA A 56 -6.15 13.92 -22.72
C ALA A 56 -5.44 13.05 -21.67
N ALA A 57 -4.13 13.24 -21.51
CA ALA A 57 -3.45 12.93 -20.26
C ALA A 57 -3.36 14.25 -19.51
N VAL A 58 -3.97 14.32 -18.33
CA VAL A 58 -3.74 15.42 -17.41
C VAL A 58 -2.30 15.25 -16.96
N SER A 59 -1.36 16.10 -17.42
CA SER A 59 -0.01 16.14 -16.83
C SER A 59 -0.18 16.22 -15.32
N ALA A 60 0.54 15.37 -14.58
CA ALA A 60 0.56 15.45 -13.13
C ALA A 60 0.98 16.86 -12.72
N VAL A 61 0.09 17.60 -12.04
CA VAL A 61 0.46 18.92 -11.51
C VAL A 61 1.26 18.65 -10.24
N LEU A 62 2.57 18.52 -10.39
CA LEU A 62 3.49 18.41 -9.26
C LEU A 62 3.41 19.69 -8.42
N THR A 63 3.27 19.51 -7.13
CA THR A 63 3.30 20.59 -6.14
C THR A 63 4.62 20.55 -5.36
N THR A 64 4.86 21.55 -4.53
CA THR A 64 6.02 21.54 -3.61
C THR A 64 6.00 20.36 -2.64
N ASP A 65 4.82 19.81 -2.35
CA ASP A 65 4.67 18.67 -1.45
C ASP A 65 5.08 17.35 -2.14
N ASP A 66 5.24 17.37 -3.47
CA ASP A 66 5.72 16.25 -4.28
C ASP A 66 7.25 16.26 -4.43
N ALA A 67 7.95 17.29 -3.95
CA ALA A 67 9.41 17.40 -4.08
C ALA A 67 10.12 16.29 -3.30
N PRO A 68 11.09 15.57 -3.91
CA PRO A 68 11.95 14.67 -3.15
C PRO A 68 12.81 15.48 -2.16
N ASN A 69 13.16 14.86 -1.04
CA ASN A 69 13.96 15.49 0.01
C ASN A 69 15.42 15.75 -0.42
N GLN A 70 15.89 14.99 -1.42
CA GLN A 70 17.22 15.11 -2.03
C GLN A 70 17.13 14.83 -3.53
N SER A 71 18.18 15.19 -4.28
CA SER A 71 18.29 14.82 -5.70
C SER A 71 18.09 13.31 -5.87
N PRO A 72 17.24 12.86 -6.82
CA PRO A 72 17.01 11.43 -7.01
C PRO A 72 18.29 10.66 -7.31
N ASP A 73 18.50 9.55 -6.61
CA ASP A 73 19.67 8.69 -6.76
C ASP A 73 19.39 7.55 -7.73
N LEU A 74 20.05 7.57 -8.89
CA LEU A 74 19.79 6.58 -9.93
C LEU A 74 20.33 5.19 -9.59
N ARG A 75 21.32 5.09 -8.70
CA ARG A 75 21.80 3.79 -8.23
C ARG A 75 20.75 3.17 -7.31
N ASP A 76 20.20 3.93 -6.38
CA ASP A 76 19.14 3.44 -5.49
C ASP A 76 17.88 3.08 -6.30
N GLY A 77 17.52 3.92 -7.28
CA GLY A 77 16.45 3.62 -8.23
C GLY A 77 16.67 2.32 -9.02
N ALA A 78 17.91 2.03 -9.42
CA ALA A 78 18.26 0.78 -10.08
C ALA A 78 18.09 -0.43 -9.14
N ILE A 79 18.48 -0.31 -7.87
CA ILE A 79 18.32 -1.37 -6.87
C ILE A 79 16.84 -1.69 -6.68
N ILE A 80 16.02 -0.66 -6.45
CA ILE A 80 14.56 -0.77 -6.30
C ILE A 80 13.97 -1.44 -7.54
N TYR A 81 14.38 -1.01 -8.73
CA TYR A 81 13.92 -1.57 -9.99
C TYR A 81 14.22 -3.07 -10.09
N GLN A 82 15.47 -3.47 -9.80
CA GLN A 82 15.89 -4.88 -9.85
C GLN A 82 15.04 -5.75 -8.92
N GLN A 83 14.80 -5.28 -7.70
CA GLN A 83 14.07 -6.02 -6.67
C GLN A 83 12.56 -6.09 -6.90
N ASN A 84 11.96 -5.08 -7.53
CA ASN A 84 10.50 -4.89 -7.49
C ASN A 84 9.83 -4.85 -8.87
N CYS A 85 10.55 -4.50 -9.94
CA CYS A 85 9.94 -4.16 -11.23
C CYS A 85 10.25 -5.15 -12.36
N THR A 86 11.33 -5.94 -12.24
CA THR A 86 11.88 -6.75 -13.34
C THR A 86 11.02 -7.92 -13.78
N SER A 87 10.20 -8.48 -12.89
CA SER A 87 9.27 -9.59 -13.20
C SER A 87 8.28 -9.23 -14.31
N CYS A 88 7.92 -7.94 -14.42
CA CYS A 88 7.09 -7.38 -15.48
C CYS A 88 7.93 -6.63 -16.53
N HIS A 89 8.75 -5.67 -16.11
CA HIS A 89 9.42 -4.73 -17.02
C HIS A 89 10.72 -5.26 -17.65
N GLY A 90 11.20 -6.44 -17.20
CA GLY A 90 12.44 -7.05 -17.65
C GLY A 90 13.67 -6.41 -16.99
N THR A 91 14.78 -7.13 -16.89
CA THR A 91 15.99 -6.65 -16.19
C THR A 91 16.61 -5.41 -16.83
N GLY A 92 16.42 -5.22 -18.14
CA GLY A 92 16.90 -4.05 -18.90
C GLY A 92 15.83 -3.02 -19.26
N GLY A 93 14.59 -3.16 -18.78
CA GLY A 93 13.50 -2.20 -19.08
C GLY A 93 12.88 -2.32 -20.47
N ALA A 94 13.06 -3.45 -21.14
CA ALA A 94 12.50 -3.66 -22.49
C ALA A 94 11.01 -4.06 -22.49
N GLY A 95 10.38 -4.18 -21.32
CA GLY A 95 8.99 -4.62 -21.19
C GLY A 95 8.82 -6.12 -21.45
N ASP A 96 9.86 -6.90 -21.19
CA ASP A 96 9.98 -8.32 -21.50
C ASP A 96 10.22 -9.19 -20.25
N GLY A 97 9.67 -8.79 -19.10
CA GLY A 97 9.75 -9.58 -17.87
C GLY A 97 9.08 -10.97 -18.02
N GLU A 98 9.42 -11.89 -17.12
CA GLU A 98 8.93 -13.28 -17.15
C GLU A 98 7.39 -13.36 -17.26
N LEU A 99 6.67 -12.50 -16.52
CA LEU A 99 5.21 -12.45 -16.54
C LEU A 99 4.62 -11.92 -17.86
N VAL A 100 5.39 -11.15 -18.63
CA VAL A 100 5.01 -10.75 -20.00
C VAL A 100 5.30 -11.90 -20.97
N GLN A 101 6.44 -12.57 -20.80
CA GLN A 101 6.84 -13.68 -21.67
C GLN A 101 5.93 -14.91 -21.54
N ASP A 102 5.44 -15.21 -20.33
CA ASP A 102 4.51 -16.32 -20.09
C ASP A 102 3.04 -15.98 -20.41
N GLY A 103 2.74 -14.69 -20.63
CA GLY A 103 1.43 -14.17 -20.98
C GLY A 103 0.50 -13.87 -19.80
N SER A 104 1.01 -13.88 -18.56
CA SER A 104 0.27 -13.51 -17.34
C SER A 104 -0.07 -12.02 -17.30
N VAL A 105 0.80 -11.18 -17.87
CA VAL A 105 0.63 -9.73 -18.00
C VAL A 105 0.59 -9.33 -19.48
N PRO A 106 -0.23 -8.33 -19.90
CA PRO A 106 -0.22 -7.82 -21.27
C PRO A 106 1.15 -7.32 -21.72
N THR A 107 1.38 -7.23 -23.03
CA THR A 107 2.57 -6.59 -23.58
C THR A 107 2.67 -5.14 -23.09
N MET A 108 3.85 -4.74 -22.65
CA MET A 108 4.10 -3.41 -22.09
C MET A 108 5.05 -2.59 -22.98
N PRO A 109 5.02 -1.25 -22.88
CA PRO A 109 6.00 -0.39 -23.53
C PRO A 109 7.41 -0.64 -23.02
N SER A 110 8.40 -0.39 -23.89
CA SER A 110 9.82 -0.44 -23.56
C SER A 110 10.33 0.93 -23.14
N PHE A 111 11.06 1.01 -22.04
CA PHE A 111 11.78 2.23 -21.63
C PHE A 111 12.99 2.54 -22.53
N LEU A 112 13.32 1.62 -23.44
CA LEU A 112 14.42 1.77 -24.41
C LEU A 112 13.94 2.33 -25.76
N ASP A 113 12.64 2.58 -25.93
CA ASP A 113 12.10 3.27 -27.12
C ASP A 113 12.37 4.78 -27.02
N VAL A 114 13.56 5.18 -27.46
CA VAL A 114 14.07 6.56 -27.39
C VAL A 114 13.09 7.58 -27.97
N ASP A 115 12.44 7.28 -29.09
CA ASP A 115 11.51 8.22 -29.75
C ASP A 115 10.23 8.41 -28.93
N HIS A 116 9.76 7.35 -28.26
CA HIS A 116 8.64 7.44 -27.34
C HIS A 116 9.01 8.20 -26.07
N MET A 117 10.13 7.83 -25.44
CA MET A 117 10.60 8.40 -24.16
C MET A 117 10.83 9.91 -24.25
N ARG A 118 11.41 10.39 -25.36
CA ARG A 118 11.67 11.83 -25.58
C ARG A 118 10.41 12.70 -25.59
N GLN A 119 9.23 12.09 -25.76
CA GLN A 119 7.93 12.76 -25.77
C GLN A 119 7.19 12.65 -24.44
N GLN A 120 7.75 11.96 -23.44
CA GLN A 120 7.13 11.80 -22.13
C GLN A 120 7.74 12.77 -21.10
N GLU A 121 6.94 13.16 -20.11
CA GLU A 121 7.41 13.93 -18.96
C GLU A 121 7.87 12.94 -17.87
N PRO A 122 9.06 13.11 -17.26
CA PRO A 122 9.46 12.28 -16.11
C PRO A 122 8.43 12.30 -14.95
N ALA A 123 7.71 13.41 -14.78
CA ALA A 123 6.63 13.54 -13.80
C ALA A 123 5.54 12.46 -13.96
N ASP A 124 5.24 12.06 -15.20
CA ASP A 124 4.24 11.01 -15.48
C ASP A 124 4.71 9.65 -14.95
N TYR A 125 6.01 9.37 -14.96
CA TYR A 125 6.56 8.12 -14.43
C TYR A 125 6.46 8.08 -12.91
N TYR A 126 6.77 9.20 -12.23
CA TYR A 126 6.58 9.32 -10.79
C TYR A 126 5.10 9.14 -10.40
N ASP A 127 4.17 9.76 -11.12
CA ASP A 127 2.72 9.62 -10.90
C ASP A 127 2.25 8.17 -11.09
N ILE A 128 2.65 7.53 -12.19
CA ILE A 128 2.29 6.14 -12.50
C ILE A 128 2.84 5.17 -11.45
N ILE A 129 4.06 5.40 -10.94
CA ILE A 129 4.64 4.55 -9.89
C ILE A 129 3.93 4.78 -8.56
N THR A 130 3.60 6.03 -8.23
CA THR A 130 2.89 6.39 -7.00
C THR A 130 1.51 5.74 -6.95
N HIS A 131 0.67 5.98 -7.96
CA HIS A 131 -0.74 5.60 -7.97
C HIS A 131 -1.03 4.28 -8.68
N GLY A 132 -0.05 3.72 -9.40
CA GLY A 132 -0.22 2.53 -10.20
C GLY A 132 -1.15 2.73 -11.41
N ARG A 133 -1.35 1.63 -12.16
CA ARG A 133 -2.38 1.48 -13.19
C ARG A 133 -2.96 0.09 -13.08
N ILE A 134 -3.84 -0.10 -12.09
CA ILE A 134 -4.33 -1.43 -11.72
C ILE A 134 -5.10 -2.11 -12.86
N GLU A 135 -5.73 -1.33 -13.74
CA GLU A 135 -6.37 -1.83 -14.97
C GLU A 135 -5.39 -2.48 -15.94
N ASN A 136 -4.11 -2.14 -15.85
CA ASN A 136 -2.98 -2.71 -16.60
C ASN A 136 -2.09 -3.60 -15.71
N LEU A 137 -2.58 -4.00 -14.53
CA LEU A 137 -1.88 -4.86 -13.56
C LEU A 137 -0.61 -4.23 -12.95
N MET A 138 -0.49 -2.91 -12.96
CA MET A 138 0.57 -2.18 -12.25
C MET A 138 0.03 -1.71 -10.88
N PRO A 139 0.53 -2.24 -9.75
CA PRO A 139 0.08 -1.83 -8.42
C PRO A 139 0.56 -0.41 -8.06
N PRO A 140 -0.12 0.29 -7.13
CA PRO A 140 0.42 1.50 -6.52
C PRO A 140 1.60 1.17 -5.60
N TRP A 141 2.60 2.06 -5.55
CA TRP A 141 3.77 1.90 -4.69
C TRP A 141 3.84 2.91 -3.56
N GLU A 142 2.85 3.79 -3.41
CA GLU A 142 2.87 4.86 -2.41
C GLU A 142 2.91 4.38 -0.95
N GLU A 143 2.37 3.19 -0.68
CA GLU A 143 2.39 2.56 0.65
C GLU A 143 3.66 1.72 0.90
N ALA A 144 4.38 1.33 -0.16
CA ALA A 144 5.52 0.42 -0.10
C ALA A 144 6.87 1.14 -0.24
N LEU A 145 6.91 2.25 -0.98
CA LEU A 145 8.10 3.05 -1.24
C LEU A 145 7.86 4.46 -0.74
N THR A 146 8.87 5.04 -0.09
CA THR A 146 8.87 6.46 0.28
C THR A 146 8.82 7.35 -0.98
N GLN A 147 8.40 8.60 -0.83
CA GLN A 147 8.40 9.57 -1.93
C GLN A 147 9.78 9.68 -2.62
N GLN A 148 10.85 9.71 -1.84
CA GLN A 148 12.23 9.72 -2.36
C GLN A 148 12.50 8.49 -3.24
N GLN A 149 12.21 7.30 -2.73
CA GLN A 149 12.43 6.04 -3.46
C GLN A 149 11.62 5.97 -4.75
N ARG A 150 10.39 6.50 -4.76
CA ARG A 150 9.56 6.59 -5.98
C ARG A 150 10.17 7.53 -7.02
N TRP A 151 10.73 8.65 -6.61
CA TRP A 151 11.50 9.54 -7.49
C TRP A 151 12.78 8.89 -8.03
N ASP A 152 13.53 8.19 -7.17
CA ASP A 152 14.76 7.48 -7.55
C ASP A 152 14.47 6.48 -8.67
N VAL A 153 13.46 5.61 -8.50
CA VAL A 153 13.09 4.61 -9.51
C VAL A 153 12.44 5.23 -10.75
N ALA A 154 11.62 6.28 -10.61
CA ALA A 154 11.03 6.99 -11.75
C ALA A 154 12.10 7.59 -12.67
N MET A 155 13.10 8.26 -12.08
CA MET A 155 14.21 8.83 -12.84
C MET A 155 15.16 7.75 -13.36
N TYR A 156 15.36 6.65 -12.64
CA TYR A 156 16.11 5.51 -13.17
C TYR A 156 15.47 4.97 -14.45
N VAL A 157 14.17 4.63 -14.43
CA VAL A 157 13.50 4.07 -15.62
C VAL A 157 13.44 5.07 -16.76
N TYR A 158 13.21 6.36 -16.48
CA TYR A 158 13.19 7.40 -17.50
C TYR A 158 14.55 7.53 -18.21
N THR A 159 15.65 7.40 -17.46
CA THR A 159 17.01 7.56 -18.01
C THR A 159 17.56 6.29 -18.66
N LEU A 160 16.86 5.15 -18.62
CA LEU A 160 17.32 3.89 -19.25
C LEU A 160 17.59 4.01 -20.75
N GLN A 161 16.92 4.95 -21.42
CA GLN A 161 17.19 5.27 -22.83
C GLN A 161 18.56 5.91 -23.09
N TYR A 162 19.23 6.46 -22.06
CA TYR A 162 20.53 7.11 -22.20
C TYR A 162 21.67 6.12 -21.99
N SER A 163 22.61 6.10 -22.95
CA SER A 163 23.88 5.39 -22.80
C SER A 163 24.91 6.23 -22.04
N LEU A 164 25.90 5.57 -21.42
CA LEU A 164 27.06 6.25 -20.81
C LEU A 164 27.76 7.16 -21.81
N ASP A 165 28.06 6.64 -23.02
CA ASP A 165 28.73 7.40 -24.07
C ASP A 165 27.94 8.66 -24.47
N GLN A 166 26.61 8.59 -24.51
CA GLN A 166 25.76 9.75 -24.83
C GLN A 166 25.84 10.81 -23.73
N VAL A 167 25.77 10.42 -22.46
CA VAL A 167 25.84 11.37 -21.33
C VAL A 167 27.24 11.98 -21.22
N HIS A 168 28.31 11.20 -21.42
CA HIS A 168 29.68 11.71 -21.41
C HIS A 168 29.96 12.65 -22.59
N LEU A 169 29.46 12.34 -23.80
CA LEU A 169 29.50 13.29 -24.91
C LEU A 169 28.74 14.59 -24.57
N GLY A 170 27.58 14.46 -23.93
CA GLY A 170 26.79 15.59 -23.48
C GLY A 170 27.52 16.46 -22.46
N GLN A 171 28.28 15.85 -21.55
CA GLN A 171 29.12 16.54 -20.59
C GLN A 171 30.20 17.38 -21.29
N ASP A 172 30.85 16.83 -22.31
CA ASP A 172 31.87 17.53 -23.09
C ASP A 172 31.25 18.73 -23.82
N VAL A 173 30.09 18.54 -24.46
CA VAL A 173 29.34 19.61 -25.15
C VAL A 173 28.91 20.69 -24.15
N TYR A 174 28.31 20.30 -23.03
CA TYR A 174 27.84 21.21 -22.00
C TYR A 174 28.98 22.05 -21.41
N SER A 175 30.11 21.40 -21.10
CA SER A 175 31.31 22.05 -20.57
C SER A 175 31.87 23.09 -21.55
N ALA A 176 31.75 22.83 -22.85
CA ALA A 176 32.26 23.72 -23.89
C ALA A 176 31.30 24.87 -24.24
N GLN A 177 29.98 24.67 -24.15
CA GLN A 177 28.98 25.58 -24.74
C GLN A 177 27.99 26.19 -23.73
N CYS A 178 27.77 25.56 -22.57
CA CYS A 178 26.62 25.86 -21.70
C CYS A 178 27.02 26.46 -20.35
N VAL A 179 28.21 26.13 -19.83
CA VAL A 179 28.66 26.49 -18.47
C VAL A 179 28.70 28.01 -18.21
N ASP A 180 29.00 28.83 -19.22
CA ASP A 180 29.09 30.29 -19.05
C ASP A 180 27.77 30.92 -18.59
N CYS A 181 26.64 30.31 -18.95
CA CYS A 181 25.29 30.73 -18.56
C CYS A 181 24.68 29.84 -17.47
N HIS A 182 24.72 28.52 -17.64
CA HIS A 182 24.02 27.58 -16.77
C HIS A 182 24.82 27.16 -15.53
N GLY A 183 26.11 27.49 -15.45
CA GLY A 183 26.99 27.02 -14.38
C GLY A 183 27.42 25.56 -14.58
N ILE A 184 28.44 25.13 -13.83
CA ILE A 184 28.96 23.76 -13.94
C ILE A 184 27.99 22.71 -13.37
N GLY A 185 27.26 23.05 -12.30
CA GLY A 185 26.25 22.19 -11.69
C GLY A 185 24.85 22.36 -12.29
N GLY A 186 24.65 23.35 -13.18
CA GLY A 186 23.36 23.58 -13.83
C GLY A 186 22.41 24.48 -13.03
N GLU A 187 22.88 25.14 -11.98
CA GLU A 187 22.08 26.01 -11.10
C GLU A 187 21.60 27.31 -11.79
N GLY A 188 22.03 27.56 -13.02
CA GLY A 188 21.68 28.77 -13.77
C GLY A 188 22.46 30.01 -13.33
N ASP A 189 23.59 29.81 -12.65
CA ASP A 189 24.45 30.83 -12.02
C ASP A 189 25.83 30.95 -12.70
N GLY A 190 25.90 30.65 -13.99
CA GLY A 190 27.13 30.80 -14.77
C GLY A 190 27.70 32.23 -14.70
N PRO A 191 29.00 32.40 -14.97
CA PRO A 191 29.67 33.70 -14.85
C PRO A 191 28.97 34.84 -15.59
N GLU A 192 28.36 34.58 -16.75
CA GLU A 192 27.60 35.58 -17.50
C GLU A 192 26.26 35.95 -16.81
N MET A 193 25.58 35.00 -16.18
CA MET A 193 24.35 35.25 -15.41
C MET A 193 24.65 36.07 -14.16
N VAL A 194 25.72 35.71 -13.44
CA VAL A 194 26.20 36.45 -12.27
C VAL A 194 26.59 37.89 -12.62
N GLU A 195 27.32 38.10 -13.72
CA GLU A 195 27.74 39.45 -14.15
C GLU A 195 26.55 40.30 -14.61
N SER A 196 25.61 39.71 -15.35
CA SER A 196 24.43 40.42 -15.86
C SER A 196 23.32 40.63 -14.83
N GLY A 197 23.36 39.91 -13.69
CA GLY A 197 22.29 39.88 -12.69
C GLY A 197 21.02 39.17 -13.18
N ARG A 198 21.15 38.35 -14.22
CA ARG A 198 20.10 37.47 -14.73
C ARG A 198 20.26 36.07 -14.11
N SER A 199 19.28 35.21 -14.32
CA SER A 199 19.35 33.80 -13.94
C SER A 199 18.86 32.99 -15.14
N ALA A 200 19.60 31.93 -15.45
CA ALA A 200 19.16 30.93 -16.42
C ALA A 200 18.25 29.89 -15.72
N PHE A 201 17.66 29.00 -16.51
CA PHE A 201 16.87 27.89 -15.97
C PHE A 201 17.73 27.02 -15.05
N ASP A 202 17.23 26.76 -13.83
CA ASP A 202 17.87 25.90 -12.84
C ASP A 202 17.58 24.43 -13.17
N MET A 203 18.58 23.75 -13.73
CA MET A 203 18.51 22.34 -14.11
C MET A 203 18.67 21.39 -12.92
N THR A 204 18.94 21.90 -11.71
CA THR A 204 19.03 21.08 -10.50
C THR A 204 17.67 20.88 -9.83
N ASN A 205 16.68 21.73 -10.17
CA ASN A 205 15.33 21.59 -9.66
C ASN A 205 14.57 20.46 -10.38
N ILE A 206 14.44 19.33 -9.70
CA ILE A 206 13.76 18.13 -10.21
C ILE A 206 12.30 18.36 -10.58
N LEU A 207 11.56 19.22 -9.86
CA LEU A 207 10.15 19.46 -10.19
C LEU A 207 10.01 20.21 -11.51
N ASP A 208 10.90 21.17 -11.76
CA ASP A 208 10.91 21.95 -12.99
C ASP A 208 11.39 21.10 -14.17
N THR A 209 12.43 20.29 -13.98
CA THR A 209 12.94 19.43 -15.06
C THR A 209 11.96 18.29 -15.36
N ALA A 210 11.34 17.67 -14.36
CA ALA A 210 10.41 16.55 -14.55
C ALA A 210 9.13 16.93 -15.31
N ALA A 211 8.76 18.21 -15.33
CA ALA A 211 7.63 18.73 -16.09
C ALA A 211 7.95 19.04 -17.57
N LEU A 212 9.20 18.85 -17.99
CA LEU A 212 9.62 19.04 -19.39
C LEU A 212 9.84 17.69 -20.05
N THR A 213 9.47 17.55 -21.32
CA THR A 213 9.91 16.43 -22.17
C THR A 213 11.32 16.68 -22.70
N ASP A 214 12.08 15.64 -23.06
CA ASP A 214 13.40 15.83 -23.69
C ASP A 214 13.29 16.63 -25.00
N ASN A 215 12.19 16.45 -25.73
CA ASN A 215 11.93 17.22 -26.94
C ASN A 215 11.76 18.72 -26.64
N ASN A 216 11.19 19.11 -25.49
CA ASN A 216 11.16 20.52 -25.09
C ASN A 216 12.57 21.08 -24.92
N ILE A 217 13.45 20.33 -24.24
CA ILE A 217 14.83 20.75 -24.02
C ILE A 217 15.60 20.80 -25.34
N TYR A 218 15.42 19.79 -26.21
CA TYR A 218 16.04 19.76 -27.54
C TYR A 218 15.65 20.97 -28.40
N VAL A 219 14.37 21.37 -28.40
CA VAL A 219 13.91 22.56 -29.11
C VAL A 219 14.57 23.82 -28.54
N SER A 220 14.67 23.95 -27.21
CA SER A 220 15.37 25.07 -26.58
C SER A 220 16.85 25.14 -26.95
N VAL A 221 17.54 24.00 -27.04
CA VAL A 221 18.95 23.93 -27.47
C VAL A 221 19.09 24.25 -28.95
N SER A 222 18.25 23.67 -29.80
CA SER A 222 18.36 23.80 -31.25
C SER A 222 17.93 25.17 -31.76
N GLU A 223 16.81 25.71 -31.27
CA GLU A 223 16.22 26.96 -31.75
C GLU A 223 16.54 28.18 -30.86
N GLY A 224 17.07 27.95 -29.65
CA GLY A 224 17.29 29.00 -28.65
C GLY A 224 15.99 29.51 -28.01
N ILE A 225 16.13 30.42 -27.04
CA ILE A 225 15.02 31.06 -26.33
C ILE A 225 15.17 32.57 -26.45
N GLY A 226 14.65 33.16 -27.54
CA GLY A 226 14.68 34.60 -27.77
C GLY A 226 16.10 35.20 -27.64
N ASP A 227 16.23 36.25 -26.83
CA ASP A 227 17.53 36.86 -26.48
C ASP A 227 18.16 36.22 -25.22
N GLU A 228 17.52 35.20 -24.64
CA GLU A 228 17.90 34.62 -23.35
C GLU A 228 18.88 33.45 -23.48
N MET A 229 18.67 32.58 -24.47
CA MET A 229 19.50 31.42 -24.78
C MET A 229 19.76 31.39 -26.29
N PRO A 230 21.02 31.33 -26.75
CA PRO A 230 21.33 31.24 -28.18
C PRO A 230 20.89 29.90 -28.78
N ALA A 231 20.65 29.89 -30.09
CA ALA A 231 20.37 28.68 -30.86
C ALA A 231 21.67 27.95 -31.21
N PHE A 232 21.72 26.62 -31.05
CA PHE A 232 22.91 25.82 -31.32
C PHE A 232 22.82 24.95 -32.57
N ALA A 233 21.71 24.97 -33.32
CA ALA A 233 21.53 24.12 -34.50
C ALA A 233 22.56 24.35 -35.64
N ASP A 234 23.21 25.52 -35.67
CA ASP A 234 24.27 25.82 -36.65
C ASP A 234 25.68 25.44 -36.15
N ASP A 235 25.86 25.23 -34.84
CA ASP A 235 27.16 25.00 -34.19
C ASP A 235 27.34 23.54 -33.72
N LEU A 236 26.25 22.84 -33.43
CA LEU A 236 26.23 21.46 -32.94
C LEU A 236 25.50 20.53 -33.91
N THR A 237 25.96 19.29 -33.99
CA THR A 237 25.24 18.22 -34.66
C THR A 237 23.99 17.80 -33.86
N GLU A 238 23.02 17.17 -34.53
CA GLU A 238 21.83 16.61 -33.86
C GLU A 238 22.21 15.62 -32.74
N GLU A 239 23.25 14.81 -32.95
CA GLU A 239 23.78 13.89 -31.94
C GLU A 239 24.34 14.63 -30.71
N GLU A 240 25.14 15.69 -30.92
CA GLU A 240 25.66 16.52 -29.84
C GLU A 240 24.56 17.27 -29.07
N MET A 241 23.51 17.74 -29.76
CA MET A 241 22.37 18.38 -29.10
C MET A 241 21.57 17.37 -28.25
N TRP A 242 21.29 16.17 -28.76
CA TRP A 242 20.65 15.12 -27.96
C TRP A 242 21.52 14.63 -26.81
N ALA A 243 22.84 14.61 -26.98
CA ALA A 243 23.79 14.31 -25.92
C ALA A 243 23.74 15.41 -24.83
N ALA A 244 23.74 16.69 -25.22
CA ALA A 244 23.59 17.81 -24.29
C ALA A 244 22.27 17.75 -23.51
N VAL A 245 21.15 17.35 -24.15
CA VAL A 245 19.87 17.11 -23.46
C VAL A 245 19.99 16.00 -22.43
N ALA A 246 20.58 14.85 -22.81
CA ALA A 246 20.78 13.73 -21.89
C ALA A 246 21.66 14.12 -20.69
N TYR A 247 22.73 14.89 -20.90
CA TYR A 247 23.56 15.38 -19.80
C TYR A 247 22.83 16.41 -18.93
N ALA A 248 22.11 17.37 -19.53
CA ALA A 248 21.31 18.35 -18.79
C ALA A 248 20.30 17.67 -17.84
N ARG A 249 19.71 16.54 -18.24
CA ARG A 249 18.85 15.72 -17.37
C ARG A 249 19.55 15.18 -16.13
N THR A 250 20.83 14.89 -16.23
CA THR A 250 21.59 14.34 -15.09
C THR A 250 21.92 15.40 -14.04
N GLN A 251 21.76 16.70 -14.33
CA GLN A 251 22.09 17.78 -13.38
C GLN A 251 21.17 17.80 -12.15
N SER A 252 19.94 17.30 -12.25
CA SER A 252 19.04 17.11 -11.11
C SER A 252 19.18 15.75 -10.44
N LEU A 253 20.12 14.89 -10.86
CA LEU A 253 20.19 13.47 -10.50
C LEU A 253 21.57 13.10 -9.93
N ALA A 254 21.59 12.09 -9.06
CA ALA A 254 22.82 11.54 -8.51
C ALA A 254 23.16 10.17 -9.13
N ASN A 255 24.45 9.85 -9.18
CA ASN A 255 24.97 8.49 -9.42
C ASN A 255 24.57 7.82 -10.75
N PHE A 256 24.44 8.60 -11.84
CA PHE A 256 24.13 8.07 -13.18
C PHE A 256 25.08 6.94 -13.61
N ASP A 257 26.40 7.15 -13.58
CA ASP A 257 27.38 6.13 -13.99
C ASP A 257 27.26 4.85 -13.15
N ALA A 258 27.06 5.01 -11.83
CA ALA A 258 26.94 3.89 -10.90
C ALA A 258 25.63 3.10 -11.07
N SER A 259 24.59 3.72 -11.64
CA SER A 259 23.33 3.04 -12.01
C SER A 259 23.46 2.17 -13.27
N ARG A 260 24.56 2.30 -14.02
CA ARG A 260 24.86 1.53 -15.24
C ARG A 260 25.87 0.42 -15.00
N ASP A 261 26.20 0.13 -13.74
CA ASP A 261 27.04 -0.98 -13.36
C ASP A 261 26.38 -2.31 -13.77
N ALA A 262 27.09 -3.10 -14.58
CA ALA A 262 26.61 -4.40 -15.04
C ALA A 262 26.44 -5.42 -13.90
N ASN A 263 27.06 -5.17 -12.73
CA ASN A 263 26.88 -5.99 -11.54
C ASN A 263 25.64 -5.61 -10.72
N LEU A 264 24.95 -4.51 -11.05
CA LEU A 264 23.71 -4.09 -10.41
C LEU A 264 22.53 -4.90 -10.98
N ARG A 265 22.50 -6.18 -10.62
CA ARG A 265 21.44 -7.14 -10.93
C ARG A 265 21.19 -8.06 -9.75
N LEU A 266 20.00 -8.65 -9.70
CA LEU A 266 19.73 -9.75 -8.79
C LEU A 266 20.69 -10.92 -9.06
N ALA A 267 21.10 -11.56 -7.98
CA ALA A 267 21.93 -12.75 -8.02
C ALA A 267 21.05 -13.99 -8.29
N GLU A 268 21.53 -14.88 -9.12
CA GLU A 268 20.79 -16.08 -9.51
C GLU A 268 20.99 -17.21 -8.50
N PRO A 269 20.02 -18.15 -8.35
CA PRO A 269 20.18 -19.31 -7.49
C PRO A 269 21.45 -20.10 -7.81
N GLY A 270 22.30 -20.31 -6.81
CA GLY A 270 23.59 -21.00 -6.96
C GLY A 270 24.77 -20.09 -7.29
N GLU A 271 24.56 -18.79 -7.52
CA GLU A 271 25.63 -17.80 -7.46
C GLU A 271 26.07 -17.53 -6.01
N THR A 272 27.15 -16.76 -5.87
CA THR A 272 27.58 -16.21 -4.59
C THR A 272 27.67 -14.71 -4.66
N VAL A 273 27.34 -14.03 -3.57
CA VAL A 273 27.33 -12.57 -3.47
C VAL A 273 28.37 -12.07 -2.48
N THR A 274 28.61 -10.76 -2.55
CA THR A 274 29.35 -10.01 -1.55
C THR A 274 28.36 -9.20 -0.70
N ILE A 275 28.50 -9.28 0.62
CA ILE A 275 27.76 -8.43 1.56
C ILE A 275 28.77 -7.61 2.33
N SER A 276 28.70 -6.30 2.23
CA SER A 276 29.63 -5.38 2.87
C SER A 276 28.88 -4.29 3.61
N GLY A 277 29.61 -3.46 4.35
CA GLY A 277 29.02 -2.27 4.95
C GLY A 277 29.91 -1.70 6.03
N THR A 278 29.30 -0.84 6.84
CA THR A 278 29.95 -0.20 7.96
C THR A 278 29.17 -0.41 9.25
N VAL A 279 29.90 -0.64 10.33
CA VAL A 279 29.38 -0.55 11.68
C VAL A 279 29.73 0.83 12.22
N SER A 280 28.74 1.58 12.68
CA SER A 280 28.89 2.94 13.21
C SER A 280 28.50 3.01 14.69
N GLN A 281 28.95 4.05 15.38
CA GLN A 281 28.51 4.34 16.76
C GLN A 281 27.50 5.48 16.71
N GLY A 282 26.26 5.20 17.14
CA GLY A 282 25.16 6.15 17.15
C GLY A 282 25.06 6.99 18.43
N THR A 283 25.73 6.57 19.52
CA THR A 283 25.80 7.36 20.76
C THR A 283 26.93 8.41 20.67
N GLN A 284 26.61 9.68 20.91
CA GLN A 284 27.49 10.83 20.60
C GLN A 284 28.78 10.85 21.43
N ASP A 285 28.75 10.36 22.67
CA ASP A 285 29.90 10.33 23.59
C ASP A 285 30.62 8.98 23.61
N ALA A 286 30.25 8.06 22.73
CA ALA A 286 30.87 6.75 22.60
C ALA A 286 31.76 6.67 21.34
N SER A 287 32.68 5.72 21.35
CA SER A 287 33.52 5.39 20.19
C SER A 287 33.38 3.90 19.87
N LEU A 288 33.46 3.56 18.59
CA LEU A 288 33.56 2.16 18.19
C LEU A 288 34.80 1.50 18.81
N PRO A 289 34.69 0.26 19.31
CA PRO A 289 35.86 -0.52 19.69
C PRO A 289 36.77 -0.81 18.49
N ASP A 290 38.08 -0.91 18.75
CA ASP A 290 39.12 -1.13 17.72
C ASP A 290 38.90 -2.39 16.86
N SER A 291 38.16 -3.37 17.38
CA SER A 291 37.77 -4.58 16.64
C SER A 291 36.51 -5.18 17.25
N LEU A 292 35.51 -5.45 16.40
CA LEU A 292 34.33 -6.24 16.74
C LEU A 292 34.17 -7.38 15.74
N GLN A 293 33.56 -8.48 16.18
CA GLN A 293 33.13 -9.55 15.29
C GLN A 293 31.77 -9.16 14.70
N VAL A 294 31.69 -9.16 13.38
CA VAL A 294 30.44 -9.04 12.63
C VAL A 294 30.09 -10.44 12.15
N GLY A 295 28.92 -10.93 12.54
CA GLY A 295 28.40 -12.22 12.10
C GLY A 295 27.37 -12.01 11.00
N LEU A 296 27.43 -12.82 9.94
CA LEU A 296 26.37 -12.97 8.95
C LEU A 296 25.68 -14.30 9.22
N ARG A 297 24.36 -14.28 9.42
CA ARG A 297 23.52 -15.47 9.46
C ARG A 297 22.71 -15.57 8.19
N TYR A 298 22.66 -16.77 7.63
CA TYR A 298 21.83 -17.04 6.46
C TYR A 298 21.31 -18.47 6.42
N GLY A 299 20.12 -18.65 5.86
CA GLY A 299 19.49 -19.96 5.74
C GLY A 299 17.97 -19.88 5.84
N SER A 300 17.34 -21.04 5.91
CA SER A 300 15.89 -21.19 6.11
C SER A 300 15.60 -22.18 7.24
N GLN A 301 14.34 -22.25 7.68
CA GLN A 301 13.93 -23.25 8.68
C GLN A 301 14.15 -24.69 8.18
N GLU A 302 14.00 -24.92 6.87
CA GLU A 302 14.12 -26.23 6.24
C GLU A 302 15.58 -26.63 6.00
N SER A 303 16.38 -25.70 5.47
CA SER A 303 17.78 -25.94 5.10
C SER A 303 18.75 -25.76 6.28
N GLY A 304 18.29 -25.16 7.37
CA GLY A 304 19.07 -24.83 8.55
C GLY A 304 19.87 -23.54 8.40
N VAL A 305 20.16 -22.89 9.53
CA VAL A 305 20.88 -21.62 9.58
C VAL A 305 22.39 -21.85 9.59
N GLN A 306 23.10 -21.21 8.68
CA GLN A 306 24.55 -21.12 8.60
C GLN A 306 25.04 -19.76 9.12
N SER A 307 26.33 -19.67 9.43
CA SER A 307 26.96 -18.39 9.78
C SER A 307 28.36 -18.24 9.20
N GLN A 308 28.72 -16.99 8.90
CA GLN A 308 30.09 -16.56 8.66
C GLN A 308 30.41 -15.42 9.64
N ASP A 309 31.64 -15.36 10.14
CA ASP A 309 32.08 -14.29 11.03
C ASP A 309 33.30 -13.59 10.45
N VAL A 310 33.33 -12.26 10.49
CA VAL A 310 34.46 -11.44 10.06
C VAL A 310 34.82 -10.41 11.14
N THR A 311 36.10 -10.06 11.19
CA THR A 311 36.53 -8.97 12.07
C THR A 311 36.39 -7.64 11.33
N MET A 312 35.66 -6.70 11.93
CA MET A 312 35.51 -5.33 11.45
C MET A 312 36.88 -4.61 11.36
N GLY A 313 37.05 -3.77 10.34
CA GLY A 313 38.17 -2.86 10.19
C GLY A 313 38.13 -1.69 11.18
N THR A 314 39.25 -0.96 11.31
CA THR A 314 39.36 0.18 12.24
C THR A 314 38.48 1.37 11.88
N ASP A 315 38.02 1.43 10.62
CA ASP A 315 37.07 2.41 10.09
C ASP A 315 35.61 1.94 10.19
N GLY A 316 35.36 0.80 10.84
CA GLY A 316 34.03 0.21 10.95
C GLY A 316 33.65 -0.69 9.77
N SER A 317 34.48 -0.79 8.73
CA SER A 317 34.14 -1.56 7.52
C SER A 317 34.16 -3.07 7.76
N TYR A 318 33.31 -3.81 7.05
CA TYR A 318 33.35 -5.26 7.02
C TYR A 318 32.94 -5.79 5.63
N THR A 319 33.31 -7.03 5.32
CA THR A 319 32.98 -7.67 4.04
C THR A 319 32.89 -9.18 4.20
N PHE A 320 31.76 -9.75 3.81
CA PHE A 320 31.54 -11.17 3.58
C PHE A 320 31.59 -11.45 2.08
N THR A 321 32.31 -12.51 1.70
CA THR A 321 32.48 -12.94 0.32
C THR A 321 32.05 -14.38 0.17
N GLU A 322 31.76 -14.82 -1.05
CA GLU A 322 31.32 -16.21 -1.32
C GLU A 322 30.04 -16.58 -0.52
N VAL A 323 29.15 -15.61 -0.31
CA VAL A 323 27.87 -15.84 0.39
C VAL A 323 26.91 -16.52 -0.59
N PRO A 324 26.48 -17.77 -0.34
CA PRO A 324 25.66 -18.52 -1.31
C PRO A 324 24.25 -17.95 -1.41
N VAL A 325 23.71 -17.90 -2.63
CA VAL A 325 22.34 -17.44 -2.89
C VAL A 325 21.38 -18.62 -2.99
N GLN A 326 20.30 -18.57 -2.21
CA GLN A 326 19.14 -19.46 -2.31
C GLN A 326 17.86 -18.64 -2.13
N PRO A 327 16.82 -18.80 -2.97
CA PRO A 327 15.61 -17.99 -2.89
C PRO A 327 14.88 -18.03 -1.54
N ASP A 328 14.94 -19.16 -0.82
CA ASP A 328 14.25 -19.34 0.46
C ASP A 328 15.08 -18.87 1.67
N TYR A 329 16.29 -18.36 1.45
CA TYR A 329 17.16 -17.94 2.55
C TYR A 329 16.89 -16.50 2.97
N GLU A 330 16.91 -16.28 4.28
CA GLU A 330 17.02 -14.97 4.88
C GLU A 330 18.49 -14.69 5.22
N TYR A 331 18.94 -13.45 5.08
CA TYR A 331 20.30 -13.00 5.33
C TYR A 331 20.26 -11.80 6.28
N VAL A 332 20.94 -11.92 7.41
CA VAL A 332 21.00 -10.86 8.43
C VAL A 332 22.41 -10.76 8.99
N ILE A 333 22.94 -9.54 9.03
CA ILE A 333 24.17 -9.30 9.77
C ILE A 333 23.84 -8.94 11.21
N PHE A 334 24.71 -9.31 12.13
CA PHE A 334 24.57 -8.96 13.53
C PHE A 334 25.92 -8.69 14.19
N VAL A 335 25.89 -7.81 15.18
CA VAL A 335 27.03 -7.52 16.05
C VAL A 335 26.57 -7.65 17.49
N ILE A 336 27.33 -8.40 18.29
CA ILE A 336 27.14 -8.42 19.74
C ILE A 336 28.00 -7.31 20.34
N TYR A 337 27.34 -6.33 20.94
CA TYR A 337 27.98 -5.18 21.58
C TYR A 337 27.44 -5.01 23.00
N GLY A 338 28.32 -5.07 23.99
CA GLY A 338 27.93 -5.20 25.39
C GLY A 338 27.17 -6.50 25.65
N GLU A 339 25.95 -6.40 26.20
CA GLU A 339 25.04 -7.53 26.41
C GLU A 339 23.93 -7.60 25.34
N GLN A 340 23.99 -6.77 24.29
CA GLN A 340 22.94 -6.62 23.28
C GLN A 340 23.40 -7.14 21.91
N ALA A 341 22.47 -7.69 21.15
CA ALA A 341 22.65 -8.02 19.75
C ALA A 341 22.00 -6.93 18.90
N PHE A 342 22.77 -6.34 17.99
CA PHE A 342 22.29 -5.41 16.99
C PHE A 342 22.19 -6.15 15.67
N LEU A 343 21.07 -6.05 14.97
CA LEU A 343 20.78 -6.74 13.72
C LEU A 343 20.54 -5.71 12.61
N SER A 344 20.94 -6.03 11.39
CA SER A 344 20.50 -5.26 10.21
C SER A 344 19.04 -5.54 9.88
N GLU A 345 18.55 -4.85 8.86
CA GLU A 345 17.44 -5.36 8.05
C GLU A 345 17.76 -6.78 7.53
N VAL A 346 16.69 -7.53 7.25
CA VAL A 346 16.78 -8.87 6.70
C VAL A 346 16.65 -8.77 5.19
N LEU A 347 17.66 -9.27 4.47
CA LEU A 347 17.56 -9.47 3.03
C LEU A 347 17.03 -10.87 2.75
N THR A 348 16.22 -11.00 1.71
CA THR A 348 15.75 -12.29 1.20
C THR A 348 16.55 -12.68 -0.04
N GLY A 349 16.73 -13.98 -0.28
CA GLY A 349 17.62 -14.46 -1.33
C GLY A 349 17.20 -14.09 -2.75
N ASP A 350 15.90 -13.87 -2.99
CA ASP A 350 15.34 -13.37 -4.26
C ASP A 350 15.52 -11.85 -4.45
N GLN A 351 15.93 -11.13 -3.41
CA GLN A 351 16.22 -9.69 -3.45
C GLN A 351 17.71 -9.35 -3.41
N LEU A 352 18.58 -10.36 -3.27
CA LEU A 352 20.03 -10.16 -3.21
C LEU A 352 20.60 -9.71 -4.54
N LEU A 353 21.37 -8.63 -4.51
CA LEU A 353 22.23 -8.23 -5.62
C LEU A 353 23.56 -8.99 -5.59
N LEU A 354 24.37 -8.89 -6.64
CA LEU A 354 25.75 -9.42 -6.59
C LEU A 354 26.61 -8.74 -5.51
N GLU A 355 26.36 -7.46 -5.27
CA GLU A 355 26.99 -6.65 -4.23
C GLU A 355 25.91 -5.96 -3.39
N ASN A 356 25.91 -6.24 -2.09
CA ASN A 356 24.92 -5.69 -1.15
C ASN A 356 25.64 -4.90 -0.05
N THR A 357 25.00 -3.82 0.40
CA THR A 357 25.50 -2.96 1.47
C THR A 357 24.52 -2.97 2.63
N LEU A 358 24.95 -3.44 3.80
CA LEU A 358 24.17 -3.41 5.04
C LEU A 358 24.92 -2.59 6.09
N ASN A 359 24.39 -1.44 6.49
CA ASN A 359 25.00 -0.65 7.55
C ASN A 359 24.36 -0.96 8.90
N LEU A 360 25.15 -0.92 9.97
CA LEU A 360 24.66 -1.20 11.32
C LEU A 360 25.13 -0.14 12.30
N ALA A 361 24.19 0.50 13.00
CA ALA A 361 24.52 1.42 14.08
C ALA A 361 24.48 0.68 15.43
N LEU A 362 25.54 0.83 16.22
CA LEU A 362 25.60 0.39 17.61
C LEU A 362 25.25 1.55 18.53
N TYR A 363 24.70 1.24 19.69
CA TYR A 363 24.33 2.23 20.69
C TYR A 363 24.74 1.75 22.08
N GLU A 364 25.15 2.69 22.92
CA GLU A 364 25.22 2.44 24.36
C GLU A 364 23.81 2.25 24.94
N THR A 365 23.71 1.57 26.08
CA THR A 365 22.41 1.29 26.72
C THR A 365 22.04 2.33 27.78
N THR A 366 20.74 2.61 27.94
CA THR A 366 20.14 3.33 29.06
C THR A 366 18.96 2.53 29.62
N ASP A 367 18.76 2.61 30.93
CA ASP A 367 17.59 2.05 31.64
C ASP A 367 16.69 3.15 32.25
N ASP A 368 16.96 4.42 31.94
CA ASP A 368 16.17 5.56 32.41
C ASP A 368 14.85 5.68 31.63
N PRO A 369 13.69 5.36 32.23
CA PRO A 369 12.42 5.42 31.52
C PRO A 369 11.99 6.85 31.16
N ALA A 370 12.65 7.88 31.72
CA ALA A 370 12.35 9.28 31.39
C ALA A 370 12.72 9.66 29.95
N VAL A 371 13.49 8.83 29.24
CA VAL A 371 13.82 9.05 27.83
C VAL A 371 12.69 8.62 26.89
N LEU A 372 11.67 7.91 27.40
CA LEU A 372 10.58 7.37 26.60
C LEU A 372 9.32 8.20 26.73
N THR A 373 8.65 8.39 25.60
CA THR A 373 7.27 8.91 25.51
C THR A 373 6.49 8.03 24.53
N ILE A 374 5.16 8.12 24.57
CA ILE A 374 4.28 7.59 23.52
C ILE A 374 3.89 8.78 22.64
N SER A 375 4.39 8.81 21.39
CA SER A 375 4.09 9.87 20.43
C SER A 375 2.79 9.64 19.66
N GLN A 376 2.36 8.38 19.55
CA GLN A 376 1.13 8.01 18.88
C GLN A 376 0.50 6.78 19.52
N LEU A 377 -0.81 6.81 19.73
CA LEU A 377 -1.59 5.70 20.23
C LEU A 377 -2.86 5.53 19.39
N GLU A 378 -2.88 4.51 18.55
CA GLU A 378 -4.06 4.17 17.75
C GLU A 378 -4.72 2.88 18.27
N THR A 379 -6.04 2.89 18.40
CA THR A 379 -6.82 1.72 18.84
C THR A 379 -7.94 1.44 17.87
N ALA A 380 -7.88 0.34 17.12
CA ALA A 380 -8.97 -0.15 16.31
C ALA A 380 -9.84 -1.17 17.06
N ILE A 381 -11.13 -0.88 17.17
CA ILE A 381 -12.11 -1.66 17.91
C ILE A 381 -13.07 -2.32 16.92
N GLY A 382 -13.07 -3.65 16.91
CA GLY A 382 -13.99 -4.49 16.14
C GLY A 382 -14.89 -5.34 17.05
N ALA A 383 -15.98 -5.86 16.50
CA ALA A 383 -16.78 -6.89 17.16
C ALA A 383 -16.32 -8.27 16.68
N ASP A 384 -16.12 -9.20 17.62
CA ASP A 384 -15.75 -10.58 17.30
C ASP A 384 -16.39 -11.57 18.28
N ARG A 385 -16.40 -12.86 17.89
CA ARG A 385 -16.86 -13.97 18.71
C ARG A 385 -15.69 -14.88 19.00
N LEU A 386 -15.20 -14.85 20.23
CA LEU A 386 -14.24 -15.83 20.72
C LEU A 386 -14.98 -16.97 21.40
N ASP A 387 -14.73 -18.21 20.96
CA ASP A 387 -15.22 -19.43 21.61
C ASP A 387 -14.29 -19.79 22.77
N VAL A 388 -14.39 -19.07 23.89
CA VAL A 388 -13.62 -19.35 25.11
C VAL A 388 -14.57 -19.55 26.29
N GLU A 389 -14.60 -20.76 26.85
CA GLU A 389 -15.18 -21.15 28.16
C GLU A 389 -16.41 -20.32 28.67
N ASN A 390 -17.48 -20.23 27.85
CA ASN A 390 -18.76 -19.54 28.14
C ASN A 390 -18.80 -18.01 27.94
N VAL A 391 -17.77 -17.38 27.37
CA VAL A 391 -17.86 -16.02 26.82
C VAL A 391 -18.13 -16.15 25.33
N THR A 392 -19.26 -15.62 24.82
CA THR A 392 -19.68 -15.87 23.42
C THR A 392 -19.58 -14.65 22.50
N THR A 393 -19.31 -13.46 23.06
CA THR A 393 -19.26 -12.20 22.30
C THR A 393 -18.50 -11.12 23.07
N GLY A 394 -17.75 -10.28 22.37
CA GLY A 394 -17.13 -9.09 22.94
C GLY A 394 -16.50 -8.21 21.86
N LEU A 395 -15.55 -7.38 22.28
CA LEU A 395 -14.84 -6.45 21.43
C LEU A 395 -13.37 -6.85 21.33
N VAL A 396 -12.81 -6.77 20.12
CA VAL A 396 -11.38 -6.94 19.85
C VAL A 396 -10.76 -5.57 19.67
N PHE A 397 -9.67 -5.34 20.39
CA PHE A 397 -8.87 -4.13 20.36
C PHE A 397 -7.54 -4.47 19.72
N ASN A 398 -7.24 -3.82 18.60
CA ASN A 398 -5.91 -3.81 17.99
C ASN A 398 -5.29 -2.45 18.24
N GLN A 399 -4.28 -2.40 19.08
CA GLN A 399 -3.57 -1.19 19.47
C GLN A 399 -2.22 -1.11 18.78
N SER A 400 -1.94 0.04 18.18
CA SER A 400 -0.62 0.44 17.70
C SER A 400 -0.09 1.53 18.63
N ILE A 401 1.05 1.26 19.28
CA ILE A 401 1.65 2.14 20.28
C ILE A 401 3.04 2.54 19.79
N THR A 402 3.21 3.81 19.41
CA THR A 402 4.50 4.35 18.98
C THR A 402 5.23 4.92 20.18
N PHE A 403 6.28 4.24 20.61
CA PHE A 403 7.22 4.75 21.61
C PHE A 403 8.30 5.58 20.92
N THR A 404 8.60 6.75 21.46
CA THR A 404 9.75 7.57 21.04
C THR A 404 10.79 7.57 22.15
N ASN A 405 12.01 7.13 21.81
CA ASN A 405 13.19 7.28 22.63
C ASN A 405 13.94 8.55 22.22
N HIS A 406 13.92 9.55 23.10
CA HIS A 406 14.51 10.87 22.89
C HIS A 406 16.01 10.94 23.19
N SER A 407 16.63 9.83 23.60
CA SER A 407 18.06 9.75 23.84
C SER A 407 18.81 9.21 22.62
N ASP A 408 20.13 9.36 22.62
CA ASP A 408 21.04 8.74 21.65
C ASP A 408 21.51 7.34 22.08
N ARG A 409 20.80 6.73 23.04
CA ARG A 409 21.12 5.43 23.64
C ARG A 409 19.97 4.46 23.45
N LEU A 410 20.31 3.19 23.27
CA LEU A 410 19.35 2.10 23.25
C LEU A 410 18.69 1.97 24.62
N PHE A 411 17.36 2.02 24.70
CA PHE A 411 16.65 1.75 25.94
C PHE A 411 16.42 0.24 26.11
N ALA A 412 16.94 -0.31 27.22
CA ALA A 412 16.77 -1.72 27.57
C ALA A 412 16.96 -1.93 29.08
N ILE A 413 16.05 -2.67 29.72
CA ILE A 413 16.17 -3.04 31.14
C ILE A 413 16.64 -4.49 31.24
N ALA A 414 17.75 -4.70 31.95
CA ALA A 414 18.25 -6.04 32.21
C ALA A 414 17.35 -6.76 33.24
N ALA A 415 16.68 -7.84 32.82
CA ALA A 415 15.87 -8.66 33.71
C ALA A 415 16.47 -10.07 33.89
N PRO A 416 16.61 -10.56 35.14
CA PRO A 416 17.02 -11.95 35.37
C PRO A 416 15.89 -12.91 34.98
N THR A 417 16.17 -13.88 34.12
CA THR A 417 15.22 -14.97 33.83
C THR A 417 15.38 -16.14 34.80
N GLN A 418 14.36 -17.01 34.89
CA GLN A 418 14.38 -18.19 35.78
C GLN A 418 15.45 -19.23 35.41
N SER A 419 16.01 -19.19 34.19
CA SER A 419 17.10 -20.08 33.75
C SER A 419 18.51 -19.54 34.07
N GLY A 420 18.62 -18.35 34.67
CA GLY A 420 19.90 -17.66 34.86
C GLY A 420 20.42 -16.94 33.60
N GLN A 421 19.68 -17.02 32.49
CA GLN A 421 19.91 -16.22 31.29
C GLN A 421 19.37 -14.79 31.54
N ARG A 422 20.04 -13.74 31.07
CA ARG A 422 19.46 -12.39 31.11
C ARG A 422 18.61 -12.21 29.86
N SER A 423 17.38 -11.73 30.02
CA SER A 423 16.56 -11.26 28.91
C SER A 423 16.45 -9.75 29.01
N THR A 424 16.36 -9.10 27.86
CA THR A 424 15.95 -7.70 27.79
C THR A 424 14.46 -7.63 28.08
N VAL A 425 14.09 -6.72 28.97
CA VAL A 425 12.72 -6.25 29.17
C VAL A 425 12.76 -4.78 28.83
N SER A 426 12.00 -4.36 27.84
CA SER A 426 11.97 -2.96 27.44
C SER A 426 10.78 -2.29 28.07
N THR A 427 9.56 -2.57 27.61
CA THR A 427 8.38 -1.85 28.08
C THR A 427 7.35 -2.76 28.72
N LEU A 428 6.67 -2.22 29.73
CA LEU A 428 5.49 -2.83 30.34
C LEU A 428 4.25 -2.12 29.79
N ILE A 429 3.36 -2.86 29.15
CA ILE A 429 2.09 -2.35 28.64
C ILE A 429 0.98 -2.94 29.50
N GLN A 430 0.33 -2.08 30.28
CA GLN A 430 -0.82 -2.45 31.10
C GLN A 430 -2.10 -2.31 30.28
N LEU A 431 -2.92 -3.36 30.30
CA LEU A 431 -4.20 -3.42 29.59
C LEU A 431 -5.38 -3.18 30.55
N PRO A 432 -6.56 -2.83 30.01
CA PRO A 432 -7.77 -2.68 30.80
C PRO A 432 -8.09 -3.95 31.62
N PRO A 433 -8.63 -3.80 32.84
CA PRO A 433 -9.07 -4.96 33.63
C PRO A 433 -10.06 -5.85 32.88
N GLY A 434 -9.82 -7.15 32.91
CA GLY A 434 -10.66 -8.14 32.21
C GLY A 434 -10.24 -8.43 30.77
N ALA A 435 -9.18 -7.78 30.27
CA ALA A 435 -8.62 -8.06 28.95
C ALA A 435 -8.11 -9.50 28.85
N ILE A 436 -8.44 -10.16 27.76
CA ILE A 436 -7.88 -11.45 27.35
C ILE A 436 -6.88 -11.15 26.22
N ILE A 437 -5.59 -11.35 26.49
CA ILE A 437 -4.54 -11.04 25.51
C ILE A 437 -4.61 -12.02 24.35
N LEU A 438 -4.62 -11.50 23.11
CA LEU A 438 -4.72 -12.27 21.87
C LEU A 438 -3.39 -12.39 21.12
N ASN A 439 -2.35 -11.65 21.51
CA ASN A 439 -1.01 -11.83 20.96
C ASN A 439 -0.56 -13.29 21.07
N SER A 440 0.19 -13.77 20.06
CA SER A 440 0.67 -15.15 20.05
C SER A 440 1.54 -15.42 21.28
N PRO A 441 1.25 -16.47 22.07
CA PRO A 441 2.10 -16.83 23.22
C PRO A 441 3.48 -17.34 22.79
N ASP A 442 3.64 -17.69 21.51
CA ASP A 442 4.91 -18.12 20.93
C ASP A 442 5.71 -16.96 20.33
N ASP A 443 5.17 -15.72 20.29
CA ASP A 443 5.92 -14.54 19.86
C ASP A 443 6.95 -14.18 20.93
N PRO A 444 8.26 -14.34 20.66
CA PRO A 444 9.31 -14.14 21.66
C PRO A 444 9.45 -12.68 22.10
N ARG A 445 8.84 -11.74 21.36
CA ARG A 445 8.85 -10.30 21.67
C ARG A 445 7.96 -9.95 22.86
N PHE A 446 7.09 -10.86 23.29
CA PHE A 446 6.10 -10.61 24.33
C PHE A 446 6.13 -11.65 25.44
N ILE A 447 6.20 -11.19 26.69
CA ILE A 447 5.91 -12.01 27.87
C ILE A 447 4.52 -11.61 28.39
N ILE A 448 3.58 -12.54 28.28
CA ILE A 448 2.18 -12.34 28.69
C ILE A 448 2.01 -12.59 30.19
N VAL A 449 1.55 -11.59 30.93
CA VAL A 449 1.25 -11.67 32.37
C VAL A 449 -0.26 -11.52 32.57
N GLN A 450 -1.02 -12.51 32.08
CA GLN A 450 -2.48 -12.48 32.01
C GLN A 450 -3.17 -12.19 33.36
N GLN A 451 -2.63 -12.70 34.48
CA GLN A 451 -3.22 -12.46 35.82
C GLN A 451 -3.15 -10.98 36.26
N GLN A 452 -2.26 -10.21 35.65
CA GLN A 452 -2.09 -8.78 35.90
C GLN A 452 -2.61 -7.94 34.74
N TYR A 453 -3.19 -8.54 33.69
CA TYR A 453 -3.58 -7.85 32.45
C TYR A 453 -2.42 -7.03 31.85
N ALA A 454 -1.21 -7.57 31.89
CA ALA A 454 -0.02 -6.86 31.44
C ALA A 454 0.74 -7.67 30.38
N LEU A 455 1.37 -6.94 29.47
CA LEU A 455 2.23 -7.44 28.40
C LEU A 455 3.61 -6.81 28.57
N ILE A 456 4.66 -7.61 28.55
CA ILE A 456 6.03 -7.11 28.58
C ILE A 456 6.64 -7.27 27.20
N TYR A 457 7.08 -6.16 26.61
CA TYR A 457 7.84 -6.16 25.36
C TYR A 457 9.32 -6.38 25.65
N THR A 458 9.95 -7.33 24.94
CA THR A 458 11.30 -7.82 25.24
C THR A 458 12.38 -7.32 24.27
N GLU A 459 11.99 -6.71 23.15
CA GLU A 459 12.95 -6.15 22.20
C GLU A 459 13.41 -4.75 22.64
N PRO A 460 14.71 -4.43 22.58
CA PRO A 460 15.24 -3.10 22.89
C PRO A 460 14.58 -1.97 22.07
N LEU A 461 14.45 -0.77 22.64
CA LEU A 461 13.98 0.41 21.92
C LEU A 461 15.16 1.29 21.47
N LEU A 462 15.42 1.33 20.16
CA LEU A 462 16.45 2.17 19.55
C LEU A 462 16.11 3.66 19.70
N PRO A 463 17.09 4.58 19.63
CA PRO A 463 16.82 6.01 19.45
C PRO A 463 15.84 6.28 18.31
N GLY A 464 14.89 7.19 18.52
CA GLY A 464 13.80 7.45 17.59
C GLY A 464 12.53 6.66 17.92
N GLU A 465 11.74 6.33 16.90
CA GLU A 465 10.43 5.74 17.07
C GLU A 465 10.42 4.21 16.94
N THR A 466 9.60 3.54 17.74
CA THR A 466 9.36 2.11 17.66
C THR A 466 7.88 1.84 17.91
N THR A 467 7.22 1.19 16.95
CA THR A 467 5.80 0.85 17.04
C THR A 467 5.61 -0.56 17.58
N VAL A 468 4.79 -0.70 18.62
CA VAL A 468 4.44 -1.98 19.24
C VAL A 468 2.95 -2.25 19.05
N ASN A 469 2.63 -3.40 18.46
CA ASN A 469 1.26 -3.83 18.21
C ASN A 469 0.76 -4.79 19.28
N VAL A 470 -0.39 -4.49 19.86
CA VAL A 470 -1.02 -5.30 20.92
C VAL A 470 -2.46 -5.60 20.57
N ALA A 471 -2.85 -6.87 20.68
CA ALA A 471 -4.22 -7.30 20.44
C ALA A 471 -4.81 -7.92 21.70
N PHE A 472 -6.00 -7.48 22.10
CA PHE A 472 -6.72 -8.07 23.22
C PHE A 472 -8.23 -8.04 23.02
N PHE A 473 -8.91 -8.92 23.74
CA PHE A 473 -10.36 -9.02 23.76
C PHE A 473 -10.92 -8.57 25.11
N LEU A 474 -12.03 -7.84 25.07
CA LEU A 474 -12.82 -7.54 26.26
C LEU A 474 -14.23 -8.10 26.11
N PRO A 475 -14.71 -8.90 27.09
CA PRO A 475 -16.11 -9.26 27.17
C PRO A 475 -16.98 -7.99 27.22
N TYR A 476 -18.03 -7.96 26.40
CA TYR A 476 -18.91 -6.81 26.29
C TYR A 476 -20.36 -7.27 26.19
N GLU A 477 -21.25 -6.62 26.95
CA GLU A 477 -22.68 -6.89 26.92
C GLU A 477 -23.45 -5.71 26.31
N SER A 478 -23.50 -4.58 27.03
CA SER A 478 -24.18 -3.35 26.58
C SER A 478 -23.44 -2.06 26.93
N GLU A 479 -22.50 -2.13 27.86
CA GLU A 479 -21.72 -1.00 28.34
C GLU A 479 -20.38 -1.50 28.88
N ALA A 480 -19.30 -0.80 28.57
CA ALA A 480 -17.98 -1.06 29.14
C ALA A 480 -17.23 0.25 29.34
N VAL A 481 -16.68 0.44 30.54
CA VAL A 481 -15.75 1.54 30.84
C VAL A 481 -14.34 1.03 30.55
N ILE A 482 -13.67 1.66 29.60
CA ILE A 482 -12.26 1.40 29.31
C ILE A 482 -11.44 2.34 30.20
N ASP A 483 -10.66 1.77 31.09
CA ASP A 483 -9.69 2.47 31.93
C ASP A 483 -8.34 1.79 31.73
N GLN A 484 -7.50 2.40 30.89
CA GLN A 484 -6.17 1.87 30.56
C GLN A 484 -5.09 2.79 31.14
N PRO A 485 -4.34 2.34 32.16
CA PRO A 485 -3.24 3.12 32.72
C PRO A 485 -1.99 3.01 31.85
N TRP A 486 -1.28 4.12 31.67
CA TRP A 486 -0.06 4.22 30.87
C TRP A 486 1.13 4.55 31.74
N GLN A 487 2.16 3.71 31.75
CA GLN A 487 3.36 3.87 32.58
C GLN A 487 4.31 4.95 32.07
N TYR A 488 4.11 5.40 30.83
CA TYR A 488 4.93 6.36 30.11
C TYR A 488 4.11 7.62 29.81
N PRO A 489 4.73 8.80 29.67
CA PRO A 489 4.05 10.00 29.20
C PRO A 489 3.48 9.78 27.80
N ILE A 490 2.34 10.38 27.51
CA ILE A 490 1.78 10.47 26.15
C ILE A 490 1.96 11.91 25.70
N GLU A 491 2.70 12.11 24.60
CA GLU A 491 3.00 13.41 24.00
C GLU A 491 2.73 13.32 22.49
N GLY A 492 1.45 13.36 22.13
CA GLY A 492 1.00 13.31 20.74
C GLY A 492 -0.44 12.80 20.59
N GLU A 493 -0.75 12.25 19.41
CA GLU A 493 -2.13 11.93 19.03
C GLU A 493 -2.59 10.59 19.62
N VAL A 494 -3.78 10.59 20.22
CA VAL A 494 -4.52 9.40 20.64
C VAL A 494 -5.76 9.26 19.77
N THR A 495 -5.86 8.16 19.03
CA THR A 495 -6.98 7.90 18.10
C THR A 495 -7.64 6.56 18.36
N VAL A 496 -8.97 6.55 18.43
CA VAL A 496 -9.81 5.35 18.55
C VAL A 496 -10.68 5.20 17.31
N TYR A 497 -10.49 4.10 16.59
CA TYR A 497 -11.28 3.72 15.42
C TYR A 497 -12.35 2.69 15.83
N LEU A 498 -13.64 3.05 15.75
CA LEU A 498 -14.74 2.19 16.19
C LEU A 498 -15.57 1.68 15.00
N ALA A 499 -15.47 0.38 14.71
CA ALA A 499 -16.21 -0.25 13.61
C ALA A 499 -17.68 -0.58 13.92
N PRO A 500 -18.06 -1.15 15.09
CA PRO A 500 -19.44 -1.57 15.33
C PRO A 500 -20.40 -0.38 15.27
N PRO A 501 -21.39 -0.35 14.35
CA PRO A 501 -22.17 0.86 14.07
C PRO A 501 -23.19 1.22 15.17
N ASN A 502 -23.52 0.26 16.05
CA ASN A 502 -24.53 0.42 17.11
C ASN A 502 -23.90 0.58 18.51
N ILE A 503 -22.60 0.85 18.57
CA ILE A 503 -21.89 1.20 19.80
C ILE A 503 -21.43 2.65 19.68
N ASP A 504 -21.70 3.45 20.69
CA ASP A 504 -21.22 4.82 20.79
C ASP A 504 -20.02 4.89 21.73
N LEU A 505 -19.07 5.78 21.41
CA LEU A 505 -17.95 6.12 22.27
C LEU A 505 -18.28 7.43 22.99
N LEU A 506 -18.30 7.38 24.32
CA LEU A 506 -18.52 8.52 25.19
C LEU A 506 -17.20 8.86 25.89
N SER A 507 -16.68 10.05 25.60
CA SER A 507 -15.45 10.60 26.21
C SER A 507 -15.60 12.10 26.42
N ASP A 508 -14.96 12.61 27.47
CA ASP A 508 -14.86 14.06 27.72
C ASP A 508 -13.75 14.72 26.87
N THR A 509 -12.83 13.92 26.32
CA THR A 509 -11.61 14.39 25.67
C THR A 509 -11.51 14.01 24.19
N LEU A 510 -11.86 12.77 23.83
CA LEU A 510 -11.80 12.29 22.45
C LEU A 510 -12.92 12.91 21.62
N GLN A 511 -12.57 13.53 20.50
CA GLN A 511 -13.52 14.21 19.62
C GLN A 511 -13.74 13.40 18.33
N PRO A 512 -14.96 13.38 17.76
CA PRO A 512 -15.21 12.73 16.47
C PRO A 512 -14.36 13.36 15.35
N GLY A 513 -13.68 12.52 14.58
CA GLY A 513 -12.90 12.88 13.40
C GLY A 513 -13.55 12.42 12.10
N GLU A 514 -12.76 12.34 11.02
CA GLU A 514 -13.21 11.79 9.74
C GLU A 514 -13.24 10.26 9.77
N ASP A 515 -14.32 9.67 9.27
CA ASP A 515 -14.45 8.22 9.13
C ASP A 515 -13.39 7.68 8.16
N ARG A 516 -12.78 6.54 8.51
CA ARG A 516 -11.80 5.85 7.65
C ARG A 516 -12.33 4.52 7.17
N VAL A 517 -12.00 4.14 5.94
CA VAL A 517 -12.31 2.82 5.40
C VAL A 517 -11.01 2.02 5.36
N ILE A 518 -10.93 0.95 6.15
CA ILE A 518 -9.74 0.08 6.24
C ILE A 518 -10.20 -1.33 5.88
N ASN A 519 -9.60 -1.93 4.85
CA ASN A 519 -9.97 -3.27 4.34
C ASN A 519 -11.48 -3.44 4.06
N GLY A 520 -12.14 -2.38 3.60
CA GLY A 520 -13.58 -2.38 3.31
C GLY A 520 -14.50 -2.25 4.53
N VAL A 521 -13.95 -2.07 5.74
CA VAL A 521 -14.71 -1.79 6.97
C VAL A 521 -14.64 -0.29 7.27
N THR A 522 -15.80 0.33 7.49
CA THR A 522 -15.88 1.74 7.91
C THR A 522 -15.66 1.85 9.41
N TYR A 523 -14.68 2.65 9.81
CA TYR A 523 -14.38 2.99 11.18
C TYR A 523 -14.73 4.45 11.44
N ARG A 524 -15.46 4.70 12.52
CA ARG A 524 -15.64 6.06 13.05
C ARG A 524 -14.44 6.42 13.91
N ALA A 525 -13.74 7.47 13.54
CA ALA A 525 -12.53 7.91 14.25
C ALA A 525 -12.91 8.87 15.38
N TYR A 526 -12.23 8.74 16.52
CA TYR A 526 -12.28 9.68 17.64
C TYR A 526 -10.85 9.99 18.05
N SER A 527 -10.40 11.23 17.96
CA SER A 527 -9.02 11.61 18.25
C SER A 527 -8.88 12.79 19.19
N GLU A 528 -7.70 12.91 19.79
CA GLU A 528 -7.26 14.08 20.52
C GLU A 528 -5.72 14.20 20.53
N GLU A 529 -5.22 15.42 20.57
CA GLU A 529 -3.83 15.71 20.92
C GLU A 529 -3.67 15.72 22.43
N ARG A 530 -2.68 14.99 22.94
CA ARG A 530 -2.53 14.74 24.37
C ARG A 530 -1.11 15.00 24.85
N ASP A 531 -1.03 15.79 25.92
CA ASP A 531 0.17 15.95 26.76
C ASP A 531 -0.21 15.45 28.16
N GLN A 532 0.14 14.20 28.45
CA GLN A 532 -0.22 13.48 29.65
C GLN A 532 1.00 12.92 30.33
N ALA A 533 1.13 13.16 31.64
CA ALA A 533 2.19 12.58 32.46
C ALA A 533 2.08 11.04 32.56
N ALA A 534 3.21 10.41 32.85
CA ALA A 534 3.28 8.98 33.16
C ALA A 534 2.35 8.58 34.33
N ASN A 535 1.87 7.34 34.27
CA ASN A 535 0.94 6.68 35.20
C ASN A 535 -0.49 7.25 35.23
N ALA A 536 -0.88 8.03 34.24
CA ALA A 536 -2.28 8.43 34.04
C ALA A 536 -3.02 7.47 33.10
N SER A 537 -4.35 7.46 33.17
CA SER A 537 -5.20 6.56 32.40
C SER A 537 -5.86 7.25 31.21
N THR A 538 -5.99 6.51 30.12
CA THR A 538 -6.97 6.82 29.07
C THR A 538 -8.32 6.23 29.45
N ILE A 539 -9.34 7.08 29.55
CA ILE A 539 -10.68 6.68 30.01
C ILE A 539 -11.73 7.08 28.98
N TYR A 540 -12.57 6.12 28.56
CA TYR A 540 -13.75 6.35 27.75
C TYR A 540 -14.76 5.22 27.96
N THR A 541 -16.04 5.47 27.63
CA THR A 541 -17.11 4.47 27.77
C THR A 541 -17.62 4.05 26.41
N LEU A 542 -17.80 2.75 26.20
CA LEU A 542 -18.44 2.17 25.02
C LEU A 542 -19.85 1.73 25.40
N GLN A 543 -20.89 2.21 24.72
CA GLN A 543 -22.27 1.91 25.06
C GLN A 543 -23.11 1.58 23.83
N GLY A 544 -23.92 0.52 23.88
CA GLY A 544 -24.78 0.12 22.77
C GLY A 544 -24.96 -1.39 22.63
N GLU A 545 -25.60 -1.83 21.54
CA GLU A 545 -25.80 -3.24 21.24
C GLU A 545 -24.77 -3.73 20.22
N LEU A 546 -23.96 -4.75 20.54
CA LEU A 546 -22.94 -5.33 19.64
C LEU A 546 -23.49 -5.76 18.28
N PHE A 547 -24.67 -6.37 18.29
CA PHE A 547 -25.37 -6.79 17.08
C PHE A 547 -26.72 -6.09 17.05
N GLY A 548 -26.96 -5.27 16.03
CA GLY A 548 -28.26 -4.62 15.87
C GLY A 548 -29.37 -5.65 15.72
N ARG A 549 -30.54 -5.39 16.32
CA ARG A 549 -31.77 -6.11 15.95
C ARG A 549 -31.93 -6.02 14.44
N ALA A 550 -32.07 -7.18 13.77
CA ALA A 550 -32.29 -7.23 12.33
C ALA A 550 -33.41 -6.26 11.94
N ALA A 551 -33.05 -5.18 11.26
CA ALA A 551 -34.01 -4.25 10.72
C ALA A 551 -34.76 -4.98 9.60
N ASN A 552 -36.06 -5.22 9.79
CA ASN A 552 -36.90 -5.62 8.68
C ASN A 552 -36.84 -4.51 7.64
N ALA A 553 -36.42 -4.87 6.42
CA ALA A 553 -36.52 -4.03 5.24
C ALA A 553 -38.00 -3.71 5.00
N ASP A 554 -38.45 -2.58 5.53
CA ASP A 554 -39.52 -1.72 5.01
C ASP A 554 -39.72 -0.57 6.00
N GLY A 555 -39.13 0.57 5.68
CA GLY A 555 -39.18 1.80 6.48
C GLY A 555 -40.57 2.43 6.52
N ASN A 556 -41.47 1.87 7.33
CA ASN A 556 -42.73 2.49 7.70
C ASN A 556 -42.88 2.57 9.22
N VAL A 557 -42.71 3.78 9.75
CA VAL A 557 -43.11 4.12 11.13
C VAL A 557 -44.63 4.11 11.18
N VAL A 558 -45.21 3.08 11.79
CA VAL A 558 -46.65 3.03 12.10
C VAL A 558 -46.91 3.90 13.34
N PRO A 559 -47.70 4.98 13.26
CA PRO A 559 -48.03 5.80 14.42
C PRO A 559 -48.81 4.98 15.46
N SER A 560 -48.54 5.24 16.74
CA SER A 560 -49.13 4.57 17.92
C SER A 560 -50.67 4.62 18.03
N ASP A 561 -51.33 5.31 17.12
CA ASP A 561 -52.73 5.72 17.24
C ASP A 561 -53.68 4.81 16.44
N VAL A 562 -53.12 3.91 15.63
CA VAL A 562 -53.84 2.92 14.82
C VAL A 562 -53.79 1.50 15.43
N LEU A 563 -52.94 1.30 16.45
CA LEU A 563 -52.73 -0.01 17.08
C LEU A 563 -53.95 -0.53 17.83
N LEU A 564 -54.76 0.31 18.47
CA LEU A 564 -55.91 -0.13 19.27
C LEU A 564 -57.09 -0.69 18.43
N PRO A 565 -57.53 -0.06 17.32
CA PRO A 565 -58.57 -0.65 16.46
C PRO A 565 -58.08 -1.88 15.68
N VAL A 566 -56.78 -1.96 15.33
CA VAL A 566 -56.19 -3.14 14.67
C VAL A 566 -56.00 -4.30 15.65
N LEU A 567 -55.62 -4.04 16.91
CA LEU A 567 -55.60 -5.05 17.97
C LEU A 567 -56.99 -5.60 18.28
N LEU A 568 -58.04 -4.76 18.25
CA LEU A 568 -59.41 -5.23 18.51
C LEU A 568 -59.95 -6.09 17.37
N VAL A 569 -59.66 -5.75 16.11
CA VAL A 569 -60.01 -6.59 14.95
C VAL A 569 -59.15 -7.86 14.92
N GLY A 570 -57.86 -7.76 15.26
CA GLY A 570 -56.94 -8.87 15.39
C GLY A 570 -57.33 -9.85 16.50
N VAL A 571 -57.70 -9.36 17.68
CA VAL A 571 -58.19 -10.19 18.80
C VAL A 571 -59.55 -10.81 18.48
N ALA A 572 -60.46 -10.10 17.80
CA ALA A 572 -61.72 -10.67 17.34
C ALA A 572 -61.52 -11.79 16.30
N LEU A 573 -60.59 -11.60 15.35
CA LEU A 573 -60.18 -12.63 14.39
C LEU A 573 -59.47 -13.80 15.07
N LEU A 574 -58.63 -13.54 16.08
CA LEU A 574 -57.91 -14.58 16.83
C LEU A 574 -58.87 -15.38 17.73
N ILE A 575 -59.87 -14.76 18.32
CA ILE A 575 -60.96 -15.46 19.03
C ILE A 575 -61.80 -16.30 18.07
N LEU A 576 -62.09 -15.80 16.85
CA LEU A 576 -62.83 -16.55 15.83
C LEU A 576 -62.00 -17.72 15.28
N ILE A 577 -60.70 -17.53 15.07
CA ILE A 577 -59.74 -18.55 14.62
C ILE A 577 -59.52 -19.60 15.72
N VAL A 578 -59.40 -19.20 16.98
CA VAL A 578 -59.31 -20.12 18.12
C VAL A 578 -60.63 -20.88 18.32
N ALA A 579 -61.79 -20.25 18.15
CA ALA A 579 -63.08 -20.94 18.20
C ALA A 579 -63.24 -21.96 17.05
N VAL A 580 -62.76 -21.64 15.85
CA VAL A 580 -62.77 -22.57 14.69
C VAL A 580 -61.72 -23.68 14.83
N LEU A 581 -60.56 -23.40 15.43
CA LEU A 581 -59.52 -24.40 15.71
C LEU A 581 -59.93 -25.35 16.84
N VAL A 582 -60.52 -24.85 17.93
CA VAL A 582 -60.99 -25.68 19.06
C VAL A 582 -62.15 -26.60 18.63
N ILE A 583 -62.95 -26.20 17.65
CA ILE A 583 -64.01 -27.04 17.07
C ILE A 583 -63.45 -28.04 16.02
N ARG A 584 -62.26 -27.80 15.45
CA ARG A 584 -61.63 -28.68 14.44
C ARG A 584 -60.51 -29.60 14.95
N THR A 585 -60.01 -29.44 16.17
CA THR A 585 -58.88 -30.25 16.68
C THR A 585 -59.26 -31.33 17.69
N GLN A 586 -60.52 -31.80 17.73
CA GLN A 586 -60.89 -32.96 18.54
C GLN A 586 -60.36 -34.32 18.03
N HIS A 587 -59.42 -34.38 17.08
CA HIS A 587 -58.76 -35.64 16.68
C HIS A 587 -57.25 -35.39 16.55
N SER A 588 -56.44 -35.96 17.45
CA SER A 588 -54.98 -35.77 17.52
C SER A 588 -54.23 -36.79 16.65
N PRO A 589 -53.43 -36.37 15.65
CA PRO A 589 -52.65 -37.26 14.77
C PRO A 589 -51.27 -37.67 15.31
N LYS A 590 -50.94 -37.40 16.58
CA LYS A 590 -49.63 -37.75 17.17
C LYS A 590 -49.58 -39.14 17.85
N THR A 591 -50.69 -39.62 18.40
CA THR A 591 -50.75 -40.92 19.10
C THR A 591 -50.66 -42.11 18.13
N ASP A 592 -51.25 -41.98 16.93
CA ASP A 592 -51.25 -43.05 15.92
C ASP A 592 -49.85 -43.35 15.35
N ALA A 593 -48.99 -42.33 15.22
CA ALA A 593 -47.63 -42.50 14.73
C ALA A 593 -46.74 -43.26 15.74
N GLU A 594 -46.90 -42.99 17.04
CA GLU A 594 -46.15 -43.67 18.10
C GLU A 594 -46.62 -45.12 18.30
N ILE A 595 -47.91 -45.39 18.14
CA ILE A 595 -48.48 -46.74 18.15
C ILE A 595 -47.91 -47.56 16.97
N GLN A 596 -47.88 -47.00 15.76
CA GLN A 596 -47.33 -47.70 14.59
C GLN A 596 -45.83 -48.02 14.74
N GLN A 597 -45.05 -47.11 15.34
CA GLN A 597 -43.63 -47.33 15.58
C GLN A 597 -43.37 -48.47 16.58
N LEU A 598 -44.14 -48.54 17.67
CA LEU A 598 -43.99 -49.62 18.66
C LEU A 598 -44.42 -50.98 18.10
N VAL A 599 -45.47 -51.03 17.28
CA VAL A 599 -45.88 -52.27 16.59
C VAL A 599 -44.78 -52.76 15.66
N HIS A 600 -44.11 -51.85 14.93
CA HIS A 600 -43.01 -52.21 14.05
C HIS A 600 -41.79 -52.74 14.82
N GLN A 601 -41.44 -52.14 15.95
CA GLN A 601 -40.34 -52.60 16.81
C GLN A 601 -40.58 -54.00 17.40
N ILE A 602 -41.82 -54.32 17.76
CA ILE A 602 -42.17 -55.67 18.23
C ILE A 602 -42.04 -56.69 17.08
N ALA A 603 -42.49 -56.36 15.88
CA ALA A 603 -42.39 -57.25 14.72
C ALA A 603 -40.93 -57.54 14.32
N GLU A 604 -40.07 -56.52 14.36
CA GLU A 604 -38.64 -56.66 14.11
C GLU A 604 -37.95 -57.54 15.17
N LEU A 605 -38.29 -57.34 16.44
CA LEU A 605 -37.78 -58.15 17.54
C LEU A 605 -38.24 -59.63 17.44
N ASP A 606 -39.49 -59.88 17.03
CA ASP A 606 -40.02 -61.22 16.77
C ASP A 606 -39.26 -61.89 15.60
N ALA A 607 -38.97 -61.14 14.53
CA ALA A 607 -38.19 -61.63 13.39
C ALA A 607 -36.72 -61.98 13.76
N GLN A 608 -36.07 -61.14 14.58
CA GLN A 608 -34.70 -61.40 15.06
C GLN A 608 -34.63 -62.64 15.96
N HIS A 609 -35.65 -62.88 16.78
CA HIS A 609 -35.75 -64.10 17.59
C HIS A 609 -35.97 -65.34 16.72
N ASP A 610 -36.85 -65.29 15.72
CA ASP A 610 -37.13 -66.42 14.83
C ASP A 610 -35.92 -66.78 13.95
N GLN A 611 -35.06 -65.79 13.67
CA GLN A 611 -33.77 -65.99 12.98
C GLN A 611 -32.64 -66.45 13.93
N GLY A 612 -32.92 -66.62 15.23
CA GLY A 612 -31.94 -67.06 16.23
C GLY A 612 -30.86 -66.03 16.56
N GLN A 613 -31.06 -64.75 16.20
CA GLN A 613 -30.08 -63.68 16.39
C GLN A 613 -30.04 -63.14 17.82
N ILE A 614 -31.08 -63.39 18.61
CA ILE A 614 -31.19 -62.97 20.01
C ILE A 614 -31.56 -64.14 20.92
N ASN A 615 -31.01 -64.14 22.13
CA ASN A 615 -31.29 -65.16 23.13
C ASN A 615 -32.74 -65.08 23.63
N HIS A 616 -33.39 -66.22 23.85
CA HIS A 616 -34.79 -66.31 24.28
C HIS A 616 -35.11 -65.50 25.54
N ASP A 617 -34.21 -65.48 26.53
CA ASP A 617 -34.42 -64.75 27.80
C ASP A 617 -34.30 -63.23 27.65
N LEU A 618 -33.53 -62.77 26.65
CA LEU A 618 -33.41 -61.36 26.30
C LEU A 618 -34.63 -60.91 25.47
N TYR A 619 -35.02 -61.75 24.50
CA TYR A 619 -36.23 -61.57 23.70
C TYR A 619 -37.48 -61.40 24.57
N GLN A 620 -37.72 -62.29 25.54
CA GLN A 620 -38.90 -62.21 26.40
C GLN A 620 -38.95 -60.91 27.22
N ARG A 621 -37.79 -60.43 27.71
CA ARG A 621 -37.69 -59.19 28.47
C ARG A 621 -37.96 -57.96 27.60
N GLN A 622 -37.29 -57.85 26.46
CA GLN A 622 -37.44 -56.71 25.55
C GLN A 622 -38.86 -56.65 24.96
N ARG A 623 -39.44 -57.80 24.63
CA ARG A 623 -40.79 -57.88 24.11
C ARG A 623 -41.85 -57.52 25.15
N ALA A 624 -41.65 -57.90 26.41
CA ALA A 624 -42.55 -57.52 27.49
C ALA A 624 -42.57 -56.00 27.73
N ASP A 625 -41.40 -55.34 27.69
CA ASP A 625 -41.28 -53.88 27.84
C ASP A 625 -41.98 -53.13 26.70
N LEU A 626 -41.72 -53.51 25.45
CA LEU A 626 -42.38 -52.91 24.28
C LEU A 626 -43.90 -53.09 24.31
N LYS A 627 -44.38 -54.27 24.72
CA LYS A 627 -45.83 -54.53 24.88
C LYS A 627 -46.45 -53.71 26.00
N ALA A 628 -45.75 -53.50 27.11
CA ALA A 628 -46.24 -52.67 28.22
C ALA A 628 -46.37 -51.20 27.79
N ARG A 629 -45.40 -50.68 27.03
CA ARG A 629 -45.44 -49.31 26.48
C ARG A 629 -46.57 -49.14 25.46
N LEU A 630 -46.75 -50.12 24.57
CA LEU A 630 -47.86 -50.12 23.61
C LEU A 630 -49.22 -50.17 24.32
N ALA A 631 -49.36 -51.00 25.35
CA ALA A 631 -50.59 -51.08 26.13
C ALA A 631 -50.91 -49.76 26.87
N ALA A 632 -49.91 -49.09 27.45
CA ALA A 632 -50.08 -47.80 28.11
C ALA A 632 -50.54 -46.70 27.12
N LEU A 633 -49.97 -46.67 25.91
CA LEU A 633 -50.36 -45.76 24.84
C LEU A 633 -51.77 -46.05 24.31
N MET A 634 -52.14 -47.32 24.16
CA MET A 634 -53.50 -47.70 23.74
C MET A 634 -54.55 -47.36 24.81
N SER A 635 -54.24 -47.56 26.10
CA SER A 635 -55.17 -47.19 27.19
C SER A 635 -55.40 -45.69 27.33
N GLN A 636 -54.39 -44.88 27.02
CA GLN A 636 -54.54 -43.41 27.00
C GLN A 636 -55.40 -42.92 25.81
N ASN A 637 -55.52 -43.72 24.76
CA ASN A 637 -56.33 -43.40 23.58
C ASN A 637 -57.82 -43.77 23.80
N ASP A 638 -58.10 -44.82 24.57
CA ASP A 638 -59.48 -45.22 24.91
C ASP A 638 -60.13 -44.26 25.92
N ASP A 639 -59.38 -43.70 26.87
CA ASP A 639 -59.86 -42.71 27.86
C ASP A 639 -60.11 -41.30 27.26
N ALA A 640 -59.67 -41.07 26.01
CA ALA A 640 -59.82 -39.80 25.29
C ALA A 640 -60.90 -39.85 24.17
N SER A 641 -61.65 -40.96 24.07
CA SER A 641 -62.67 -41.21 23.04
C SER A 641 -64.12 -40.97 23.50
#